data_AF-A0A5R9FJ63-F1
#
_entry.id   AF-A0A5R9FJ63-F1
#
_cell.length_a   1.000
_cell.length_b   1.000
_cell.length_c   1.000
_cell.angle_alpha   90.00
_cell.angle_beta   90.00
_cell.angle_gamma   90.00
#
_symmetry.space_group_name_H-M   'P 1'
#
loop_
_entity.id
_entity.type
_entity.pdbx_description
1 polymer ?
#
loop_
_entity_poly.entity_id
_entity_poly.type
_entity_poly.pdbx_seq_one_letter_code
_entity_poly.pdbx_strand_id
1 'polypeptide(L)'
;MEIGEHWAYRARPKDLGSEVRQVEVVRVGGPGRSGWIHVRFLEGDAAGLQEWVSSGSLVAPWADAGTFRADDAAELVLAESSRHVRGSADFEAARMILGFVRPKSRLRLRRTVADAGVLELSRLDETAPLIGIDVAELRGDAMVYENRNGMCLAGWPVTERIARHVASRLADEILPEVDRKQQGIEQERAQSSWYSYSRRDDRKLDAEAAVLRTVRAWCGEDKADRYDELVALRAEVIRLGELVEKGVKALRDRGHGVIASTIERDLGVHIATLDPDVR
;
A
#
# COMPACT_ATOMS: atom_id res chain seq x y z
N MET A 1 22.40 24.95 4.40
CA MET A 1 23.01 24.60 5.68
C MET A 1 24.46 24.99 5.64
N GLU A 2 24.82 25.91 6.50
CA GLU A 2 26.06 26.67 6.45
C GLU A 2 26.72 26.72 7.83
N ILE A 3 28.01 27.04 7.85
CA ILE A 3 28.78 27.17 9.09
C ILE A 3 28.24 28.37 9.87
N GLY A 4 28.05 28.21 11.18
CA GLY A 4 27.49 29.22 12.08
C GLY A 4 25.96 29.19 12.19
N GLU A 5 25.26 28.39 11.39
CA GLU A 5 23.82 28.23 11.54
C GLU A 5 23.47 27.43 12.79
N HIS A 6 22.33 27.78 13.41
CA HIS A 6 21.78 27.08 14.56
C HIS A 6 20.69 26.10 14.12
N TRP A 7 20.75 24.88 14.63
CA TRP A 7 19.85 23.80 14.27
C TRP A 7 19.31 23.09 15.51
N ALA A 8 18.09 22.58 15.40
CA ALA A 8 17.51 21.63 16.34
C ALA A 8 18.08 20.23 16.06
N TYR A 9 18.75 19.66 17.06
CA TYR A 9 19.36 18.34 16.99
C TYR A 9 18.55 17.29 17.74
N ARG A 10 18.37 16.13 17.10
CA ARG A 10 17.81 14.90 17.67
C ARG A 10 18.68 13.71 17.28
N ALA A 11 19.18 12.97 18.27
CA ALA A 11 20.07 11.83 18.03
C ALA A 11 19.41 10.75 17.16
N ARG A 12 18.13 10.47 17.41
CA ARG A 12 17.30 9.57 16.61
C ARG A 12 16.21 10.38 15.91
N PRO A 13 16.35 10.72 14.62
CA PRO A 13 15.42 11.62 13.93
C PRO A 13 13.96 11.17 13.99
N LYS A 14 13.73 9.85 13.99
CA LYS A 14 12.42 9.20 14.01
C LYS A 14 11.81 9.01 15.40
N ASP A 15 12.49 9.46 16.45
CA ASP A 15 11.99 9.38 17.82
C ASP A 15 11.06 10.56 18.08
N LEU A 16 9.82 10.44 17.59
CA LEU A 16 8.80 11.48 17.64
C LEU A 16 8.51 11.91 19.08
N GLY A 17 8.27 13.21 19.29
CA GLY A 17 8.03 13.84 20.58
C GLY A 17 9.27 13.98 21.47
N SER A 18 10.42 13.41 21.11
CA SER A 18 11.63 13.54 21.92
C SER A 18 12.21 14.95 21.88
N GLU A 19 12.87 15.33 22.98
CA GLU A 19 13.47 16.66 23.11
C GLU A 19 14.51 16.94 22.02
N VAL A 20 14.54 18.18 21.52
CA VAL A 20 15.55 18.66 20.58
C VAL A 20 16.44 19.70 21.24
N ARG A 21 17.75 19.57 21.02
CA ARG A 21 18.78 20.45 21.60
C ARG A 21 19.29 21.44 20.57
N GLN A 22 19.65 22.65 21.00
CA GLN A 22 20.28 23.62 20.11
C GLN A 22 21.75 23.25 19.84
N VAL A 23 22.10 23.21 18.56
CA VAL A 23 23.49 23.05 18.11
C VAL A 23 23.85 24.09 17.08
N GLU A 24 25.14 24.39 16.98
CA GLU A 24 25.71 25.26 15.96
C GLU A 24 26.56 24.45 14.98
N VAL A 25 26.42 24.71 13.68
CA VAL A 25 27.22 24.04 12.64
C VAL A 25 28.63 24.61 12.63
N VAL A 26 29.62 23.78 12.96
CA VAL A 26 31.05 24.18 12.97
C VAL A 26 31.71 23.84 11.64
N ARG A 27 31.33 22.72 11.01
CA ARG A 27 31.85 22.30 9.70
C ARG A 27 30.85 21.40 8.98
N VAL A 28 30.69 21.62 7.67
CA VAL A 28 29.86 20.78 6.80
C VAL A 28 30.76 19.84 6.00
N GLY A 29 30.69 18.53 6.28
CA GLY A 29 31.40 17.51 5.52
C GLY A 29 32.93 17.60 5.54
N GLY A 30 33.55 16.63 4.87
CA GLY A 30 34.99 16.52 4.62
C GLY A 30 35.29 15.32 3.70
N PRO A 31 36.52 15.16 3.19
CA PRO A 31 36.88 14.00 2.36
C PRO A 31 36.58 12.70 3.13
N GLY A 32 35.70 11.86 2.57
CA GLY A 32 35.26 10.60 3.21
C GLY A 32 34.15 10.72 4.26
N ARG A 33 33.55 11.90 4.47
CA ARG A 33 32.46 12.13 5.44
C ARG A 33 31.25 12.82 4.82
N SER A 34 30.85 12.39 3.63
CA SER A 34 29.60 12.86 3.02
C SER A 34 28.41 12.54 3.93
N GLY A 35 27.52 13.51 4.15
CA GLY A 35 26.34 13.34 5.00
C GLY A 35 26.57 13.51 6.51
N TRP A 36 27.80 13.81 6.95
CA TRP A 36 28.11 14.12 8.34
C TRP A 36 28.39 15.62 8.54
N ILE A 37 28.00 16.13 9.70
CA ILE A 37 28.10 17.55 10.05
C ILE A 37 28.77 17.64 11.41
N HIS A 38 29.80 18.46 11.50
CA HIS A 38 30.43 18.77 12.78
C HIS A 38 29.63 19.88 13.46
N VAL A 39 29.12 19.60 14.65
CA VAL A 39 28.27 20.52 15.41
C VAL A 39 28.85 20.77 16.79
N ARG A 40 28.51 21.92 17.36
CA ARG A 40 28.80 22.31 18.73
C ARG A 40 27.48 22.42 19.50
N PHE A 41 27.36 21.72 20.63
CA PHE A 41 26.19 21.83 21.50
C PHE A 41 26.23 23.15 22.26
N LEU A 42 25.10 23.88 22.30
CA LEU A 42 25.02 25.18 22.95
C LEU A 42 24.34 25.14 24.33
N GLU A 43 23.60 24.09 24.63
CA GLU A 43 22.78 23.97 25.84
C GLU A 43 22.95 22.62 26.54
N GLY A 44 22.63 22.58 27.84
CA GLY A 44 22.62 21.39 28.69
C GLY A 44 24.00 20.89 29.11
N ASP A 45 24.06 19.65 29.63
CA ASP A 45 25.29 19.04 30.18
C ASP A 45 26.38 18.82 29.13
N ALA A 46 26.00 18.81 27.84
CA ALA A 46 26.92 18.68 26.71
C ALA A 46 27.37 20.04 26.15
N ALA A 47 27.01 21.18 26.77
CA ALA A 47 27.37 22.50 26.25
C ALA A 47 28.88 22.63 26.00
N GLY A 48 29.24 23.11 24.82
CA GLY A 48 30.62 23.23 24.35
C GLY A 48 31.21 21.95 23.73
N LEU A 49 30.59 20.79 23.90
CA LEU A 49 31.01 19.55 23.23
C LEU A 49 30.86 19.69 21.71
N GLN A 50 31.83 19.18 20.96
CA GLN A 50 31.79 19.11 19.51
C GLN A 50 31.79 17.66 19.03
N GLU A 51 30.90 17.33 18.10
CA GLU A 51 30.73 15.97 17.59
C GLU A 51 30.36 15.99 16.11
N TRP A 52 30.72 14.92 15.39
CA TRP A 52 30.18 14.64 14.06
C TRP A 52 28.84 13.93 14.18
N VAL A 53 27.79 14.54 13.67
CA VAL A 53 26.42 13.99 13.65
C VAL A 53 25.95 13.73 12.23
N SER A 54 24.98 12.85 12.06
CA SER A 54 24.35 12.63 10.76
C SER A 54 23.52 13.85 10.37
N SER A 55 23.46 14.18 9.07
CA SER A 55 22.62 15.29 8.60
C SER A 55 21.14 15.12 8.92
N GLY A 56 20.65 13.87 8.93
CA GLY A 56 19.29 13.57 9.34
C GLY A 56 18.98 13.87 10.80
N SER A 57 20.00 13.98 11.67
CA SER A 57 19.85 14.37 13.08
C SER A 57 19.61 15.86 13.28
N LEU A 58 19.80 16.69 12.25
CA LEU A 58 19.44 18.10 12.27
C LEU A 58 18.06 18.27 11.62
N VAL A 59 17.03 18.37 12.46
CA VAL A 59 15.63 18.19 12.04
C VAL A 59 14.95 19.48 11.58
N ALA A 60 15.44 20.63 12.05
CA ALA A 60 14.98 21.96 11.64
C ALA A 60 16.01 23.03 11.98
N PRO A 61 16.02 24.18 11.28
CA PRO A 61 16.68 25.39 11.78
C PRO A 61 16.15 25.74 13.18
N TRP A 62 17.01 26.23 14.06
CA TRP A 62 16.61 26.52 15.44
C TRP A 62 15.52 27.59 15.54
N ALA A 63 15.51 28.56 14.62
CA ALA A 63 14.45 29.56 14.50
C ALA A 63 13.06 28.92 14.30
N ASP A 64 13.00 27.76 13.67
CA ASP A 64 11.77 27.00 13.40
C ASP A 64 11.56 25.83 14.38
N ALA A 65 12.34 25.75 15.46
CA ALA A 65 12.28 24.64 16.41
C ALA A 65 10.92 24.54 17.11
N GLY A 66 10.28 25.67 17.41
CA GLY A 66 8.94 25.70 18.00
C GLY A 66 7.89 25.08 17.07
N THR A 67 7.86 25.50 15.82
CA THR A 67 6.96 24.94 14.79
C THR A 67 7.25 23.46 14.55
N PHE A 68 8.53 23.07 14.46
CA PHE A 68 8.90 21.67 14.33
C PHE A 68 8.36 20.82 15.49
N ARG A 69 8.49 21.28 16.75
CA ARG A 69 7.97 20.56 17.91
C ARG A 69 6.44 20.40 17.86
N ALA A 70 5.71 21.38 17.34
CA ALA A 70 4.27 21.29 17.16
C ALA A 70 3.89 20.24 16.11
N ASP A 71 4.54 20.27 14.93
CA ASP A 71 4.36 19.26 13.86
C ASP A 71 4.68 17.85 14.39
N ASP A 72 5.78 17.71 15.11
CA ASP A 72 6.27 16.44 15.65
C ASP A 72 5.36 15.87 16.76
N ALA A 73 4.80 16.73 17.60
CA ALA A 73 3.80 16.34 18.60
C ALA A 73 2.48 15.90 17.95
N ALA A 74 2.01 16.62 16.92
CA ALA A 74 0.82 16.23 16.18
C ALA A 74 1.00 14.88 15.47
N GLU A 75 2.17 14.68 14.84
CA GLU A 75 2.52 13.39 14.21
C GLU A 75 2.59 12.25 15.25
N LEU A 76 3.14 12.49 16.43
CA LEU A 76 3.17 11.51 17.52
C LEU A 76 1.76 11.05 17.91
N VAL A 77 0.80 11.97 18.05
CA VAL A 77 -0.60 11.63 18.39
C VAL A 77 -1.22 10.72 17.32
N LEU A 78 -0.98 11.01 16.03
CA LEU A 78 -1.43 10.15 14.94
C LEU A 78 -0.75 8.78 14.97
N ALA A 79 0.55 8.73 15.26
CA ALA A 79 1.31 7.48 15.33
C ALA A 79 0.85 6.59 16.50
N GLU A 80 0.68 7.15 17.70
CA GLU A 80 0.25 6.43 18.90
C GLU A 80 -1.17 5.89 18.78
N SER A 81 -2.08 6.65 18.17
CA SER A 81 -3.45 6.17 17.90
C SER A 81 -3.50 5.09 16.81
N SER A 82 -2.49 5.01 15.94
CA SER A 82 -2.47 4.08 14.81
C SER A 82 -1.70 2.78 15.08
N ARG A 83 -0.68 2.80 15.95
CA ARG A 83 0.30 1.70 16.15
C ARG A 83 -0.30 0.30 16.35
N HIS A 84 -1.49 0.23 16.93
CA HIS A 84 -2.14 -1.02 17.33
C HIS A 84 -2.54 -1.90 16.14
N VAL A 85 -2.65 -1.33 14.93
CA VAL A 85 -3.08 -2.05 13.73
C VAL A 85 -1.95 -2.82 13.06
N ARG A 86 -0.70 -2.58 13.47
CA ARG A 86 0.45 -3.24 12.86
C ARG A 86 0.32 -4.76 12.92
N GLY A 87 0.39 -5.41 11.76
CA GLY A 87 0.27 -6.86 11.64
C GLY A 87 -1.16 -7.39 11.68
N SER A 88 -2.17 -6.51 11.72
CA SER A 88 -3.57 -6.89 11.55
C SER A 88 -3.88 -7.15 10.06
N ALA A 89 -4.94 -7.94 9.82
CA ALA A 89 -5.45 -8.15 8.47
C ALA A 89 -5.91 -6.84 7.82
N ASP A 90 -6.51 -5.93 8.61
CA ASP A 90 -6.99 -4.64 8.13
C ASP A 90 -5.85 -3.73 7.66
N PHE A 91 -4.72 -3.73 8.37
CA PHE A 91 -3.53 -2.98 7.96
C PHE A 91 -2.96 -3.50 6.64
N GLU A 92 -2.84 -4.81 6.50
CA GLU A 92 -2.34 -5.43 5.27
C GLU A 92 -3.33 -5.28 4.10
N ALA A 93 -4.64 -5.31 4.38
CA ALA A 93 -5.68 -5.04 3.40
C ALA A 93 -5.59 -3.59 2.89
N ALA A 94 -5.54 -2.60 3.80
CA ALA A 94 -5.34 -1.20 3.43
C ALA A 94 -4.06 -1.00 2.61
N ARG A 95 -2.96 -1.67 2.99
CA ARG A 95 -1.70 -1.63 2.24
C ARG A 95 -1.85 -2.17 0.82
N MET A 96 -2.56 -3.28 0.64
CA MET A 96 -2.83 -3.86 -0.67
C MET A 96 -3.67 -2.90 -1.52
N ILE A 97 -4.80 -2.43 -0.99
CA ILE A 97 -5.75 -1.55 -1.68
C ILE A 97 -5.11 -0.23 -2.09
N LEU A 98 -4.44 0.46 -1.18
CA LEU A 98 -3.75 1.72 -1.48
C LEU A 98 -2.64 1.53 -2.53
N GLY A 99 -2.14 0.30 -2.68
CA GLY A 99 -1.20 -0.09 -3.74
C GLY A 99 -1.78 -0.03 -5.16
N PHE A 100 -3.10 0.05 -5.32
CA PHE A 100 -3.77 0.23 -6.62
C PHE A 100 -3.84 1.69 -7.04
N VAL A 101 -3.85 2.63 -6.09
CA VAL A 101 -3.95 4.06 -6.40
C VAL A 101 -2.75 4.52 -7.24
N ARG A 102 -3.02 5.34 -8.25
CA ARG A 102 -2.02 5.95 -9.13
C ARG A 102 -2.13 7.48 -9.10
N PRO A 103 -1.00 8.20 -9.15
CA PRO A 103 0.38 7.70 -9.13
C PRO A 103 0.86 7.27 -7.72
N LYS A 104 1.79 6.32 -7.66
CA LYS A 104 2.29 5.72 -6.40
C LYS A 104 2.99 6.72 -5.45
N SER A 105 3.35 7.91 -5.93
CA SER A 105 3.98 8.97 -5.12
C SER A 105 2.98 9.78 -4.28
N ARG A 106 1.67 9.63 -4.51
CA ARG A 106 0.63 10.43 -3.84
C ARG A 106 0.27 9.92 -2.45
N LEU A 107 0.28 8.60 -2.28
CA LEU A 107 -0.13 7.94 -1.06
C LEU A 107 0.97 7.01 -0.57
N ARG A 108 1.30 7.13 0.71
CA ARG A 108 2.23 6.20 1.36
C ARG A 108 1.71 5.81 2.73
N LEU A 109 1.30 4.55 2.87
CA LEU A 109 1.02 3.97 4.17
C LEU A 109 2.33 3.61 4.87
N ARG A 110 2.56 4.21 6.04
CA ARG A 110 3.74 3.94 6.86
C ARG A 110 3.65 2.57 7.52
N ARG A 111 4.81 1.94 7.71
CA ARG A 111 4.95 0.51 8.09
C ARG A 111 5.94 0.26 9.22
N THR A 112 6.60 1.30 9.73
CA THR A 112 7.63 1.10 10.76
C THR A 112 6.98 0.80 12.11
N VAL A 113 7.76 0.37 13.10
CA VAL A 113 7.20 0.05 14.42
C VAL A 113 6.62 1.30 15.08
N ALA A 114 7.24 2.45 14.81
CA ALA A 114 6.89 3.73 15.42
C ALA A 114 5.58 4.32 14.88
N ASP A 115 5.23 4.07 13.62
CA ASP A 115 4.21 4.85 12.89
C ASP A 115 3.33 4.04 11.93
N ALA A 116 3.27 2.71 12.12
CA ALA A 116 2.39 1.88 11.31
C ALA A 116 0.93 2.35 11.40
N GLY A 117 0.27 2.46 10.24
CA GLY A 117 -1.12 2.88 10.11
C GLY A 117 -1.31 4.36 9.78
N VAL A 118 -0.26 5.19 9.89
CA VAL A 118 -0.29 6.58 9.43
C VAL A 118 -0.18 6.61 7.91
N LEU A 119 -1.13 7.28 7.26
CA LEU A 119 -1.14 7.51 5.81
C LEU A 119 -0.59 8.90 5.50
N GLU A 120 0.38 8.95 4.61
CA GLU A 120 0.87 10.19 4.02
C GLU A 120 0.14 10.47 2.70
N LEU A 121 -0.40 11.67 2.58
CA LEU A 121 -0.99 12.21 1.35
C LEU A 121 -0.17 13.44 0.91
N SER A 122 0.55 13.31 -0.19
CA SER A 122 1.32 14.44 -0.74
C SER A 122 0.40 15.34 -1.55
N ARG A 123 0.42 16.66 -1.27
CA ARG A 123 -0.44 17.67 -1.93
C ARG A 123 -1.91 17.26 -1.87
N LEU A 124 -2.53 17.45 -0.71
CA LEU A 124 -3.89 16.96 -0.41
C LEU A 124 -4.91 17.34 -1.49
N ASP A 125 -4.91 18.60 -1.94
CA ASP A 125 -5.84 19.10 -2.95
C ASP A 125 -5.73 18.38 -4.31
N GLU A 126 -4.54 17.90 -4.66
CA GLU A 126 -4.32 17.12 -5.89
C GLU A 126 -4.61 15.62 -5.67
N THR A 127 -4.45 15.13 -4.45
CA THR A 127 -4.56 13.69 -4.13
C THR A 127 -5.98 13.27 -3.81
N ALA A 128 -6.76 14.09 -3.09
CA ALA A 128 -8.12 13.72 -2.69
C ALA A 128 -9.06 13.43 -3.89
N PRO A 129 -9.02 14.19 -5.01
CA PRO A 129 -9.82 13.87 -6.20
C PRO A 129 -9.46 12.50 -6.81
N LEU A 130 -8.21 12.08 -6.73
CA LEU A 130 -7.76 10.78 -7.27
C LEU A 130 -8.38 9.60 -6.51
N ILE A 131 -8.58 9.78 -5.20
CA ILE A 131 -9.22 8.79 -4.34
C ILE A 131 -10.73 9.03 -4.17
N GLY A 132 -11.29 10.08 -4.76
CA GLY A 132 -12.72 10.38 -4.71
C GLY A 132 -13.22 10.93 -3.37
N ILE A 133 -12.35 11.56 -2.59
CA ILE A 133 -12.68 12.06 -1.25
C ILE A 133 -12.70 13.59 -1.26
N ASP A 134 -13.62 14.16 -0.48
CA ASP A 134 -13.71 15.61 -0.30
C ASP A 134 -12.55 16.15 0.56
N VAL A 135 -11.88 17.18 0.07
CA VAL A 135 -10.71 17.77 0.74
C VAL A 135 -11.10 18.48 2.03
N ALA A 136 -12.25 19.18 2.03
CA ALA A 136 -12.69 19.94 3.19
C ALA A 136 -13.11 19.00 4.33
N GLU A 137 -13.75 17.88 4.01
CA GLU A 137 -14.05 16.80 4.95
C GLU A 137 -12.76 16.24 5.57
N LEU A 138 -11.74 15.94 4.76
CA LEU A 138 -10.46 15.44 5.28
C LEU A 138 -9.76 16.45 6.20
N ARG A 139 -9.69 17.73 5.81
CA ARG A 139 -9.06 18.77 6.64
C ARG A 139 -9.82 19.05 7.94
N GLY A 140 -11.12 18.77 7.98
CA GLY A 140 -11.95 18.92 9.18
C GLY A 140 -11.83 17.76 10.18
N ASP A 141 -11.19 16.65 9.81
CA ASP A 141 -11.09 15.47 10.67
C ASP A 141 -9.97 15.63 11.72
N ALA A 142 -10.29 15.35 12.98
CA ALA A 142 -9.34 15.46 14.10
C ALA A 142 -8.14 14.50 13.98
N MET A 143 -8.27 13.43 13.19
CA MET A 143 -7.22 12.46 12.90
C MET A 143 -6.46 12.78 11.62
N VAL A 144 -6.55 14.03 11.13
CA VAL A 144 -5.78 14.55 10.00
C VAL A 144 -4.96 15.75 10.43
N TYR A 145 -3.71 15.80 9.97
CA TYR A 145 -2.80 16.89 10.24
C TYR A 145 -2.01 17.25 8.97
N GLU A 146 -2.06 18.51 8.57
CA GLU A 146 -1.24 19.04 7.47
C GLU A 146 -0.03 19.76 8.05
N ASN A 147 1.17 19.23 7.80
CA ASN A 147 2.40 19.81 8.32
C ASN A 147 2.87 21.01 7.50
N ARG A 148 3.87 21.73 8.00
CA ARG A 148 4.42 22.93 7.34
C ARG A 148 4.96 22.73 5.92
N ASN A 149 5.22 21.48 5.51
CA ASN A 149 5.71 21.14 4.19
C ASN A 149 4.58 20.81 3.19
N GLY A 150 3.31 20.98 3.60
CA GLY A 150 2.14 20.60 2.79
C GLY A 150 1.95 19.09 2.65
N MET A 151 2.55 18.30 3.55
CA MET A 151 2.27 16.87 3.66
C MET A 151 1.12 16.68 4.63
N CYS A 152 0.05 16.03 4.16
CA CYS A 152 -1.08 15.66 4.98
C CYS A 152 -0.83 14.26 5.55
N LEU A 153 -0.98 14.12 6.87
CA LEU A 153 -0.87 12.89 7.61
C LEU A 153 -2.26 12.52 8.14
N ALA A 154 -2.66 11.28 7.96
CA ALA A 154 -3.90 10.76 8.48
C ALA A 154 -3.63 9.56 9.41
N GLY A 155 -4.20 9.60 10.60
CA GLY A 155 -4.18 8.46 11.53
C GLY A 155 -5.10 7.33 11.07
N TRP A 156 -4.98 6.17 11.70
CA TRP A 156 -5.61 4.94 11.25
C TRP A 156 -7.12 5.03 10.99
N PRO A 157 -7.96 5.65 11.86
CA PRO A 157 -9.40 5.71 11.58
C PRO A 157 -9.74 6.35 10.23
N VAL A 158 -8.98 7.37 9.84
CA VAL A 158 -9.15 8.05 8.56
C VAL A 158 -8.51 7.25 7.43
N THR A 159 -7.30 6.70 7.66
CA THR A 159 -6.64 5.77 6.72
C THR A 159 -7.54 4.61 6.31
N GLU A 160 -8.20 3.97 7.28
CA GLU A 160 -9.10 2.84 7.05
C GLU A 160 -10.33 3.28 6.24
N ARG A 161 -10.94 4.41 6.59
CA ARG A 161 -12.07 4.98 5.86
C ARG A 161 -11.70 5.30 4.41
N ILE A 162 -10.52 5.89 4.18
CA ILE A 162 -9.96 6.13 2.85
C ILE A 162 -9.78 4.80 2.10
N ALA A 163 -9.15 3.81 2.72
CA ALA A 163 -8.87 2.52 2.09
C ALA A 163 -10.17 1.77 1.72
N ARG A 164 -11.18 1.77 2.59
CA ARG A 164 -12.51 1.20 2.28
C ARG A 164 -13.18 1.92 1.11
N HIS A 165 -13.13 3.25 1.09
CA HIS A 165 -13.67 4.04 -0.02
C HIS A 165 -12.97 3.69 -1.35
N VAL A 166 -11.64 3.65 -1.35
CA VAL A 166 -10.82 3.28 -2.52
C VAL A 166 -11.12 1.84 -2.96
N ALA A 167 -11.24 0.89 -2.02
CA ALA A 167 -11.55 -0.50 -2.32
C ALA A 167 -12.87 -0.62 -3.08
N SER A 168 -13.92 0.03 -2.59
CA SER A 168 -15.21 0.06 -3.28
C SER A 168 -15.07 0.68 -4.67
N ARG A 169 -14.42 1.85 -4.78
CA ARG A 169 -14.29 2.56 -6.06
C ARG A 169 -13.52 1.76 -7.12
N LEU A 170 -12.47 1.04 -6.72
CA LEU A 170 -11.59 0.28 -7.61
C LEU A 170 -11.85 -1.23 -7.57
N ALA A 171 -13.05 -1.66 -7.16
CA ALA A 171 -13.39 -3.07 -7.00
C ALA A 171 -13.14 -3.89 -8.28
N ASP A 172 -13.48 -3.35 -9.45
CA ASP A 172 -13.30 -4.04 -10.74
C ASP A 172 -11.82 -4.33 -11.06
N GLU A 173 -10.89 -3.54 -10.51
CA GLU A 173 -9.44 -3.75 -10.66
C GLU A 173 -8.86 -4.62 -9.53
N ILE A 174 -9.42 -4.51 -8.33
CA ILE A 174 -8.92 -5.18 -7.12
C ILE A 174 -9.37 -6.64 -7.04
N LEU A 175 -10.65 -6.92 -7.32
CA LEU A 175 -11.23 -8.26 -7.20
C LEU A 175 -10.52 -9.31 -8.07
N PRO A 176 -10.13 -9.02 -9.33
CA PRO A 176 -9.31 -9.96 -10.11
C PRO A 176 -7.96 -10.30 -9.48
N GLU A 177 -7.29 -9.34 -8.84
CA GLU A 177 -6.02 -9.60 -8.14
C GLU A 177 -6.26 -10.40 -6.86
N VAL A 178 -7.36 -10.14 -6.14
CA VAL A 178 -7.75 -10.91 -4.95
C VAL A 178 -7.99 -12.37 -5.32
N ASP A 179 -8.76 -12.62 -6.38
CA ASP A 179 -9.05 -13.96 -6.90
C ASP A 179 -7.77 -14.68 -7.34
N ARG A 180 -6.90 -14.02 -8.12
CA ARG A 180 -5.59 -14.57 -8.51
C ARG A 180 -4.74 -15.00 -7.30
N LYS A 181 -4.68 -14.16 -6.26
CA LYS A 181 -3.94 -14.49 -5.02
C LYS A 181 -4.61 -15.63 -4.26
N GLN A 182 -5.93 -15.66 -4.19
CA GLN A 182 -6.69 -16.70 -3.51
C GLN A 182 -6.47 -18.07 -4.18
N GLN A 183 -6.52 -18.13 -5.51
CA GLN A 183 -6.17 -19.33 -6.27
C GLN A 183 -4.72 -19.77 -6.02
N GLY A 184 -3.78 -18.83 -5.90
CA GLY A 184 -2.39 -19.12 -5.53
C GLY A 184 -2.28 -19.81 -4.15
N ILE A 185 -3.03 -19.33 -3.15
CA ILE A 185 -3.09 -19.96 -1.82
C ILE A 185 -3.65 -21.39 -1.91
N GLU A 186 -4.71 -21.58 -2.69
CA GLU A 186 -5.35 -22.90 -2.87
C GLU A 186 -4.44 -23.89 -3.59
N GLN A 187 -3.74 -23.45 -4.63
CA GLN A 187 -2.73 -24.25 -5.33
C GLN A 187 -1.59 -24.66 -4.40
N GLU A 188 -1.07 -23.74 -3.59
CA GLU A 188 -0.01 -24.05 -2.62
C GLU A 188 -0.47 -25.09 -1.58
N ARG A 189 -1.73 -25.00 -1.14
CA ARG A 189 -2.35 -25.99 -0.23
C ARG A 189 -2.54 -27.36 -0.89
N ALA A 190 -2.93 -27.38 -2.16
CA ALA A 190 -3.19 -28.60 -2.93
C ALA A 190 -1.92 -29.36 -3.33
N GLN A 191 -0.76 -28.70 -3.39
CA GLN A 191 0.52 -29.37 -3.68
C GLN A 191 0.84 -30.45 -2.63
N SER A 192 1.48 -31.55 -3.04
CA SER A 192 1.91 -32.59 -2.10
C SER A 192 3.16 -32.13 -1.33
N SER A 193 3.14 -32.26 0.00
CA SER A 193 4.25 -31.86 0.89
C SER A 193 5.60 -32.52 0.57
N TRP A 194 5.58 -33.65 -0.15
CA TRP A 194 6.76 -34.40 -0.58
C TRP A 194 7.63 -33.68 -1.62
N TYR A 195 7.08 -32.73 -2.39
CA TYR A 195 7.80 -32.04 -3.46
C TYR A 195 8.34 -30.65 -3.05
N SER A 196 7.96 -30.14 -1.88
CA SER A 196 8.40 -28.84 -1.40
C SER A 196 9.58 -28.99 -0.46
N TYR A 197 10.77 -28.62 -0.92
CA TYR A 197 11.97 -28.50 -0.06
C TYR A 197 11.82 -27.41 1.02
N SER A 198 10.79 -26.57 0.90
CA SER A 198 10.35 -25.61 1.91
C SER A 198 9.23 -26.21 2.77
N ARG A 199 9.36 -26.10 4.09
CA ARG A 199 8.26 -26.44 5.00
C ARG A 199 7.10 -25.48 4.72
N ARG A 200 5.98 -25.97 4.16
CA ARG A 200 4.76 -25.19 3.98
C ARG A 200 4.40 -24.50 5.31
N ASP A 201 4.13 -23.20 5.25
CA ASP A 201 3.73 -22.41 6.41
C ASP A 201 2.23 -22.07 6.34
N ASP A 202 1.41 -23.00 6.81
CA ASP A 202 -0.06 -22.84 6.79
C ASP A 202 -0.52 -21.58 7.55
N ARG A 203 0.21 -21.15 8.58
CA ARG A 203 -0.12 -19.93 9.33
C ARG A 203 0.02 -18.69 8.46
N LYS A 204 1.06 -18.64 7.62
CA LYS A 204 1.25 -17.56 6.65
C LYS A 204 0.11 -17.56 5.63
N LEU A 205 -0.26 -18.72 5.10
CA LEU A 205 -1.37 -18.84 4.15
C LEU A 205 -2.71 -18.43 4.75
N ASP A 206 -2.97 -18.78 6.02
CA ASP A 206 -4.17 -18.36 6.74
C ASP A 206 -4.21 -16.84 6.96
N ALA A 207 -3.07 -16.24 7.30
CA ALA A 207 -2.94 -14.79 7.43
C ALA A 207 -3.18 -14.08 6.10
N GLU A 208 -2.58 -14.56 5.01
CA GLU A 208 -2.82 -14.01 3.67
C GLU A 208 -4.29 -14.16 3.25
N ALA A 209 -4.90 -15.33 3.47
CA ALA A 209 -6.32 -15.54 3.19
C ALA A 209 -7.22 -14.61 4.02
N ALA A 210 -6.87 -14.30 5.27
CA ALA A 210 -7.59 -13.33 6.09
C ALA A 210 -7.52 -11.92 5.49
N VAL A 211 -6.35 -11.50 4.99
CA VAL A 211 -6.18 -10.22 4.28
C VAL A 211 -7.07 -10.17 3.04
N LEU A 212 -7.07 -11.22 2.21
CA LEU A 212 -7.88 -11.26 0.99
C LEU A 212 -9.38 -11.18 1.28
N ARG A 213 -9.86 -11.86 2.35
CA ARG A 213 -11.25 -11.73 2.80
C ARG A 213 -11.59 -10.30 3.22
N THR A 214 -10.71 -9.63 3.96
CA THR A 214 -10.91 -8.22 4.34
C THR A 214 -10.97 -7.30 3.12
N VAL A 215 -10.04 -7.45 2.16
CA VAL A 215 -10.04 -6.65 0.92
C VAL A 215 -11.35 -6.85 0.14
N ARG A 216 -11.79 -8.10 -0.01
CA ARG A 216 -13.04 -8.43 -0.69
C ARG A 216 -14.24 -7.80 0.01
N ALA A 217 -14.31 -7.89 1.33
CA ALA A 217 -15.38 -7.26 2.12
C ALA A 217 -15.39 -5.72 1.94
N TRP A 218 -14.22 -5.09 1.84
CA TRP A 218 -14.13 -3.63 1.64
C TRP A 218 -14.48 -3.18 0.21
N CYS A 219 -14.38 -4.06 -0.78
CA CYS A 219 -14.89 -3.80 -2.13
C CYS A 219 -16.43 -3.70 -2.17
N GLY A 220 -17.11 -4.31 -1.19
CA GLY A 220 -18.57 -4.34 -1.06
C GLY A 220 -19.19 -5.61 -1.64
N GLU A 221 -20.21 -6.12 -0.95
CA GLU A 221 -20.90 -7.38 -1.26
C GLU A 221 -21.46 -7.40 -2.69
N ASP A 222 -22.27 -6.41 -3.06
CA ASP A 222 -22.86 -6.31 -4.40
C ASP A 222 -21.83 -6.38 -5.55
N LYS A 223 -20.66 -5.78 -5.37
CA LYS A 223 -19.59 -5.77 -6.40
C LYS A 223 -18.86 -7.10 -6.43
N ALA A 224 -18.61 -7.68 -5.25
CA ALA A 224 -18.00 -8.98 -5.11
C ALA A 224 -18.89 -10.08 -5.73
N ASP A 225 -20.19 -10.03 -5.49
CA ASP A 225 -21.17 -10.98 -6.04
C ASP A 225 -21.28 -10.86 -7.56
N ARG A 226 -21.36 -9.64 -8.10
CA ARG A 226 -21.33 -9.41 -9.55
C ARG A 226 -20.05 -9.94 -10.18
N TYR A 227 -18.91 -9.76 -9.51
CA TYR A 227 -17.64 -10.31 -9.99
C TYR A 227 -17.68 -11.84 -10.03
N ASP A 228 -18.18 -12.49 -8.97
CA ASP A 228 -18.31 -13.95 -8.93
C ASP A 228 -19.27 -14.48 -10.01
N GLU A 229 -20.40 -13.79 -10.23
CA GLU A 229 -21.32 -14.12 -11.31
C GLU A 229 -20.60 -14.01 -12.67
N LEU A 230 -19.83 -12.95 -12.90
CA LEU A 230 -19.04 -12.79 -14.13
C LEU A 230 -18.00 -13.90 -14.30
N VAL A 231 -17.32 -14.31 -13.24
CA VAL A 231 -16.37 -15.43 -13.26
C VAL A 231 -17.08 -16.74 -13.58
N ALA A 232 -18.21 -17.02 -12.93
CA ALA A 232 -19.01 -18.23 -13.17
C ALA A 232 -19.54 -18.29 -14.60
N LEU A 233 -20.07 -17.17 -15.12
CA LEU A 233 -20.53 -17.06 -16.50
C LEU A 233 -19.39 -17.28 -17.51
N ARG A 234 -18.20 -16.73 -17.25
CA ARG A 234 -17.02 -16.96 -18.10
C ARG A 234 -16.61 -18.44 -18.09
N ALA A 235 -16.57 -19.07 -16.92
CA ALA A 235 -16.26 -20.49 -16.80
C ALA A 235 -17.27 -21.35 -17.57
N GLU A 236 -18.55 -21.00 -17.51
CA GLU A 236 -19.60 -21.69 -18.25
C GLU A 236 -19.46 -21.51 -19.77
N VAL A 237 -19.15 -20.31 -20.24
CA VAL A 237 -18.86 -20.06 -21.66
C VAL A 237 -17.68 -20.90 -22.14
N ILE A 238 -16.60 -20.99 -21.36
CA ILE A 238 -15.44 -21.83 -21.70
C ILE A 238 -15.86 -23.31 -21.76
N ARG A 239 -16.57 -23.81 -20.75
CA ARG A 239 -17.05 -25.20 -20.70
C ARG A 239 -17.94 -25.56 -21.90
N LEU A 240 -18.87 -24.67 -22.26
CA LEU A 240 -19.73 -24.84 -23.43
C LEU A 240 -18.91 -24.83 -24.72
N GLY A 241 -17.91 -23.95 -24.81
CA GLY A 241 -16.96 -23.92 -25.91
C GLY A 241 -16.24 -25.27 -26.10
N GLU A 242 -15.64 -25.80 -25.03
CA GLU A 242 -14.95 -27.09 -25.09
C GLU A 242 -15.88 -28.25 -25.50
N LEU A 243 -17.14 -28.23 -25.05
CA LEU A 243 -18.12 -29.25 -25.43
C LEU A 243 -18.46 -29.17 -26.92
N VAL A 244 -18.59 -27.95 -27.46
CA VAL A 244 -18.80 -27.73 -28.89
C VAL A 244 -17.59 -28.23 -29.68
N GLU A 245 -16.36 -27.92 -29.26
CA GLU A 245 -15.14 -28.40 -29.93
C GLU A 245 -15.07 -29.93 -29.96
N LYS A 246 -15.37 -30.58 -28.82
CA LYS A 246 -15.45 -32.04 -28.73
C LYS A 246 -16.53 -32.60 -29.68
N GLY A 247 -17.68 -31.94 -29.78
CA GLY A 247 -18.76 -32.32 -30.69
C GLY A 247 -18.39 -32.17 -32.17
N VAL A 248 -17.80 -31.04 -32.56
CA VAL A 248 -17.30 -30.77 -33.91
C VAL A 248 -16.25 -31.81 -34.31
N LYS A 249 -15.31 -32.13 -33.41
CA LYS A 249 -14.33 -33.19 -33.63
C LYS A 249 -14.99 -34.54 -33.86
N ALA A 250 -15.94 -34.94 -33.01
CA ALA A 250 -16.67 -36.20 -33.16
C ALA A 250 -17.49 -36.29 -34.46
N LEU A 251 -18.03 -35.17 -34.96
CA LEU A 251 -18.73 -35.09 -36.26
C LEU A 251 -17.77 -35.27 -37.43
N ARG A 252 -16.59 -34.64 -37.37
CA ARG A 252 -15.53 -34.82 -38.38
C ARG A 252 -15.06 -36.27 -38.46
N ASP A 253 -14.80 -36.88 -37.30
CA ASP A 253 -14.33 -38.26 -37.21
C ASP A 253 -15.35 -39.27 -37.80
N ARG A 254 -16.63 -38.88 -37.88
CA ARG A 254 -17.71 -39.68 -38.49
C ARG A 254 -18.05 -39.28 -39.94
N GLY A 255 -17.27 -38.41 -40.56
CA GLY A 255 -17.46 -38.00 -41.95
C GLY A 255 -18.47 -36.87 -42.18
N HIS A 256 -19.02 -36.27 -41.12
CA HIS A 256 -19.96 -35.14 -41.21
C HIS A 256 -19.24 -33.78 -41.28
N GLY A 257 -18.20 -33.68 -42.11
CA GLY A 257 -17.33 -32.50 -42.18
C GLY A 257 -18.04 -31.20 -42.55
N VAL A 258 -19.06 -31.25 -43.42
CA VAL A 258 -19.83 -30.06 -43.82
C VAL A 258 -20.63 -29.48 -42.64
N ILE A 259 -21.25 -30.35 -41.83
CA ILE A 259 -22.02 -29.94 -40.65
C ILE A 259 -21.08 -29.35 -39.60
N ALA A 260 -19.94 -29.99 -39.35
CA ALA A 260 -18.91 -29.51 -38.46
C ALA A 260 -18.39 -28.11 -38.86
N SER A 261 -18.11 -27.89 -40.14
CA SER A 261 -17.65 -26.60 -40.66
C SER A 261 -18.72 -25.50 -40.61
N THR A 262 -20.00 -25.85 -40.64
CA THR A 262 -21.08 -24.86 -40.44
C THR A 262 -21.19 -24.45 -38.99
N ILE A 263 -21.15 -25.40 -38.05
CA ILE A 263 -21.18 -25.10 -36.60
C ILE A 263 -20.01 -24.20 -36.20
N GLU A 264 -18.79 -24.49 -36.66
CA GLU A 264 -17.63 -23.63 -36.38
C GLU A 264 -17.79 -22.22 -36.95
N ARG A 265 -18.36 -22.10 -38.16
CA ARG A 265 -18.62 -20.79 -38.79
C ARG A 265 -19.65 -19.99 -37.99
N ASP A 266 -20.71 -20.65 -37.54
CA ASP A 266 -21.82 -20.03 -36.81
C ASP A 266 -21.42 -19.61 -35.39
N LEU A 267 -20.45 -20.30 -34.77
CA LEU A 267 -19.90 -19.86 -33.48
C LEU A 267 -19.14 -18.54 -33.56
N GLY A 268 -18.56 -18.19 -34.72
CA GLY A 268 -17.96 -16.87 -34.98
C GLY A 268 -16.76 -16.46 -34.12
N VAL A 269 -16.35 -17.23 -33.11
CA VAL A 269 -15.26 -16.93 -32.17
C VAL A 269 -14.46 -18.21 -31.89
N HIS A 270 -13.14 -18.17 -32.06
CA HIS A 270 -12.26 -19.26 -31.63
C HIS A 270 -12.11 -19.23 -30.10
N ILE A 271 -12.47 -20.31 -29.41
CA ILE A 271 -12.46 -20.40 -27.93
C ILE A 271 -11.07 -20.13 -27.34
N ALA A 272 -10.00 -20.40 -28.08
CA ALA A 272 -8.62 -20.03 -27.73
C ALA A 272 -8.39 -18.52 -27.49
N THR A 273 -9.30 -17.65 -27.95
CA THR A 273 -9.23 -16.19 -27.67
C THR A 273 -9.89 -15.78 -26.35
N LEU A 274 -10.51 -16.72 -25.63
CA LEU A 274 -11.17 -16.50 -24.34
C LEU A 274 -10.32 -16.96 -23.14
N ASP A 275 -9.10 -17.47 -23.38
CA ASP A 275 -8.19 -18.01 -22.37
C ASP A 275 -7.58 -16.86 -21.51
N PRO A 276 -7.51 -16.99 -20.16
CA PRO A 276 -7.11 -15.90 -19.26
C PRO A 276 -5.65 -15.42 -19.39
N ASP A 277 -4.77 -16.21 -20.01
CA ASP A 277 -3.33 -15.91 -20.10
C ASP A 277 -2.96 -15.00 -21.29
N VAL A 278 -3.93 -14.57 -22.10
CA VAL A 278 -3.72 -13.64 -23.21
C VAL A 278 -4.17 -12.23 -22.81
N ARG A 279 -3.42 -11.58 -21.91
CA ARG A 279 -3.36 -10.10 -21.79
C ARG A 279 -2.22 -9.61 -20.90
#